data_AF-A0A4R8WJU8-F1
#
_entry.id   AF-A0A4R8WJU8-F1
#
_cell.length_a   1.000
_cell.length_b   1.000
_cell.length_c   1.000
_cell.angle_alpha   90.00
_cell.angle_beta   90.00
_cell.angle_gamma   90.00
#
_symmetry.space_group_name_H-M   'P 1'
#
loop_
_entity.id
_entity.type
_entity.pdbx_description
1 polymer ?
#
loop_
_entity_poly.entity_id
_entity_poly.type
_entity_poly.pdbx_seq_one_letter_code
_entity_poly.pdbx_strand_id
1 'polypeptide(L)'
;MSKEQDFVIVGAALAGASAARALREEGFAGRIRLLGAEAHHPYIRPPLSKEFLAGTAERSTVFVEAEDWYVTNQVGFRPSTRVVGLDPHEHRLTLEGGETLAWDRLLLATGSSPRRLGIPGADLGGVHYLRTLDDSEALRGLLNGGGKRLVLIGSGWIGMEVAACAHTLGNDVVILERDPIPLANALGDELGQMFADLHREHGVVLRTSVDVESIAGTEGRLTGVVLAGGEVVPADLVLVGVGAIPNVGLAEAAGLEVDNGIVVNESLQTSHPDIYAAGDVANAYHPVARMRLRSEHWANALHGGSAAARAMLGQAVSFDAIPYFYTDQFNLGMEYSGFGPLTRGADLVFRGNRGDREFIAFWLAAGTVVAGMNVNVWDVNEAVQALVRRGTPVDPGRLADGSVPLDAV
;
A
#
# COMPACT_ATOMS: atom_id res chain seq x y z
N MET A 1 -4.58 41.81 13.43
CA MET A 1 -3.92 40.48 13.48
C MET A 1 -4.77 39.56 12.63
N SER A 2 -4.22 39.04 11.52
CA SER A 2 -4.93 38.03 10.73
C SER A 2 -5.21 36.82 11.63
N LYS A 3 -6.39 36.21 11.49
CA LYS A 3 -6.72 34.95 12.18
C LYS A 3 -5.63 33.92 11.87
N GLU A 4 -5.09 33.27 12.89
CA GLU A 4 -4.12 32.18 12.71
C GLU A 4 -4.79 31.07 11.88
N GLN A 5 -4.19 30.72 10.74
CA GLN A 5 -4.71 29.66 9.87
C GLN A 5 -4.52 28.29 10.51
N ASP A 6 -5.50 27.42 10.34
CA ASP A 6 -5.59 26.11 11.01
C ASP A 6 -5.78 24.99 9.99
N PHE A 7 -4.72 24.21 9.75
CA PHE A 7 -4.72 23.11 8.80
C PHE A 7 -4.83 21.80 9.57
N VAL A 8 -5.84 21.00 9.24
CA VAL A 8 -6.11 19.72 9.91
C VAL A 8 -5.85 18.57 8.94
N ILE A 9 -5.13 17.56 9.41
CA ILE A 9 -4.81 16.33 8.69
C ILE A 9 -5.43 15.16 9.44
N VAL A 10 -6.33 14.43 8.78
CA VAL A 10 -7.02 13.26 9.34
C VAL A 10 -6.38 11.99 8.79
N GLY A 11 -5.62 11.29 9.64
CA GLY A 11 -4.82 10.14 9.28
C GLY A 11 -3.34 10.40 9.53
N ALA A 12 -2.77 9.72 10.52
CA ALA A 12 -1.40 9.91 10.99
C ALA A 12 -0.49 8.74 10.59
N ALA A 13 -0.47 8.41 9.30
CA ALA A 13 0.52 7.51 8.69
C ALA A 13 1.40 8.30 7.72
N LEU A 14 2.10 7.62 6.81
CA LEU A 14 3.03 8.23 5.85
C LEU A 14 2.45 9.45 5.11
N ALA A 15 1.27 9.34 4.48
CA ALA A 15 0.70 10.46 3.73
C ALA A 15 0.45 11.71 4.61
N GLY A 16 -0.09 11.52 5.82
CA GLY A 16 -0.33 12.63 6.74
C GLY A 16 0.95 13.23 7.31
N ALA A 17 1.94 12.40 7.65
CA ALA A 17 3.24 12.87 8.12
C ALA A 17 4.02 13.61 7.02
N SER A 18 4.03 13.09 5.78
CA SER A 18 4.63 13.75 4.63
C SER A 18 3.97 15.09 4.31
N ALA A 19 2.64 15.20 4.50
CA ALA A 19 1.94 16.47 4.39
C ALA A 19 2.34 17.45 5.51
N ALA A 20 2.38 17.00 6.76
CA ALA A 20 2.78 17.85 7.90
C ALA A 20 4.23 18.37 7.74
N ARG A 21 5.15 17.51 7.29
CA ARG A 21 6.53 17.87 6.96
C ARG A 21 6.58 18.91 5.85
N ALA A 22 5.93 18.64 4.72
CA ALA A 22 5.91 19.56 3.58
C ALA A 22 5.30 20.92 3.94
N LEU A 23 4.22 20.98 4.74
CA LEU A 23 3.66 22.25 5.19
C LEU A 23 4.71 23.11 5.93
N ARG A 24 5.54 22.51 6.79
CA ARG A 24 6.58 23.23 7.52
C ARG A 24 7.77 23.60 6.63
N GLU A 25 8.21 22.70 5.76
CA GLU A 25 9.29 22.96 4.79
C GLU A 25 8.93 24.10 3.82
N GLU A 26 7.65 24.21 3.45
CA GLU A 26 7.10 25.28 2.59
C GLU A 26 6.81 26.58 3.37
N GLY A 27 7.15 26.64 4.66
CA GLY A 27 7.06 27.86 5.46
C GLY A 27 5.67 28.19 6.02
N PHE A 28 4.74 27.23 6.07
CA PHE A 28 3.46 27.45 6.73
C PHE A 28 3.67 27.75 8.21
N ALA A 29 3.32 28.97 8.64
CA ALA A 29 3.46 29.42 10.02
C ALA A 29 2.19 29.20 10.87
N GLY A 30 1.10 28.73 10.26
CA GLY A 30 -0.15 28.46 10.96
C GLY A 30 -0.12 27.17 11.77
N ARG A 31 -1.25 26.87 12.39
CA ARG A 31 -1.43 25.68 13.21
C ARG A 31 -1.62 24.45 12.33
N ILE A 32 -0.88 23.38 12.63
CA ILE A 32 -1.07 22.05 12.01
C ILE A 32 -1.57 21.09 13.08
N ARG A 33 -2.71 20.44 12.85
CA ARG A 33 -3.17 19.31 13.67
C ARG A 33 -3.13 18.02 12.88
N LEU A 34 -2.38 17.04 13.39
CA LEU A 34 -2.28 15.70 12.81
C LEU A 34 -3.04 14.72 13.71
N LEU A 35 -4.19 14.22 13.24
CA LEU A 35 -5.08 13.37 14.02
C LEU A 35 -4.90 11.91 13.59
N GLY A 36 -4.51 11.04 14.53
CA GLY A 36 -4.31 9.62 14.31
C GLY A 36 -5.28 8.79 15.12
N ALA A 37 -6.01 7.86 14.48
CA ALA A 37 -6.86 6.92 15.21
C ALA A 37 -6.06 5.84 15.97
N GLU A 38 -4.82 5.58 15.54
CA GLU A 38 -3.89 4.67 16.21
C GLU A 38 -3.14 5.39 17.34
N ALA A 39 -2.63 4.64 18.32
CA ALA A 39 -1.92 5.19 19.47
C ALA A 39 -0.47 5.61 19.15
N HIS A 40 0.07 5.17 18.01
CA HIS A 40 1.46 5.34 17.63
C HIS A 40 1.70 6.62 16.83
N HIS A 41 2.90 7.19 16.95
CA HIS A 41 3.39 8.18 16.01
C HIS A 41 3.37 7.64 14.57
N PRO A 42 3.31 8.52 13.55
CA PRO A 42 3.30 8.08 12.16
C PRO A 42 4.47 7.15 11.79
N TYR A 43 4.14 6.05 11.12
CA TYR A 43 5.09 5.03 10.70
C TYR A 43 4.85 4.58 9.26
N ILE A 44 5.87 3.97 8.64
CA ILE A 44 5.82 3.32 7.34
C ILE A 44 5.37 1.86 7.50
N ARG A 45 4.51 1.40 6.59
CA ARG A 45 3.93 0.04 6.62
C ARG A 45 4.74 -1.06 5.91
N PRO A 46 5.60 -0.80 4.89
CA PRO A 46 6.33 -1.86 4.20
C PRO A 46 7.15 -2.82 5.09
N PRO A 47 7.84 -2.36 6.16
CA PRO A 47 8.58 -3.27 7.04
C PRO A 47 7.71 -4.29 7.78
N LEU A 48 6.40 -4.01 7.93
CA LEU A 48 5.49 -4.79 8.78
C LEU A 48 5.17 -6.20 8.27
N SER A 49 5.48 -6.49 7.00
CA SER A 49 5.42 -7.83 6.40
C SER A 49 6.81 -8.42 6.12
N LYS A 50 7.88 -7.68 6.44
CA LYS A 50 9.27 -7.96 6.07
C LYS A 50 10.19 -7.95 7.29
N GLU A 51 11.17 -7.04 7.34
CA GLU A 51 12.24 -6.99 8.34
C GLU A 51 11.73 -6.72 9.76
N PHE A 52 10.65 -5.95 9.93
CA PHE A 52 10.06 -5.74 11.26
C PHE A 52 9.34 -7.01 11.75
N LEU A 53 8.59 -7.68 10.87
CA LEU A 53 7.92 -8.95 11.17
C LEU A 53 8.94 -10.06 11.48
N ALA A 54 10.02 -10.13 10.69
CA ALA A 54 11.13 -11.07 10.88
C ALA A 54 11.93 -10.78 12.16
N GLY A 55 11.77 -9.59 12.75
CA GLY A 55 12.50 -9.16 13.91
C GLY A 55 13.96 -8.81 13.66
N THR A 56 14.31 -8.51 12.40
CA THR A 56 15.65 -8.09 11.98
C THR A 56 15.81 -6.57 11.89
N ALA A 57 14.71 -5.81 12.06
CA ALA A 57 14.72 -4.35 12.17
C ALA A 57 14.28 -3.87 13.56
N GLU A 58 14.92 -2.79 14.01
CA GLU A 58 14.55 -2.08 15.23
C GLU A 58 13.22 -1.36 15.06
N ARG A 59 12.39 -1.35 16.12
CA ARG A 59 11.07 -0.67 16.09
C ARG A 59 11.18 0.81 15.74
N SER A 60 12.25 1.48 16.15
CA SER A 60 12.44 2.90 15.86
C SER A 60 12.54 3.21 14.37
N THR A 61 12.94 2.24 13.54
CA THR A 61 13.16 2.44 12.10
C THR A 61 11.87 2.55 11.30
N VAL A 62 10.73 2.12 11.85
CA VAL A 62 9.45 2.22 11.14
C VAL A 62 8.85 3.62 11.22
N PHE A 63 9.25 4.47 12.17
CA PHE A 63 8.64 5.80 12.33
C PHE A 63 9.08 6.75 11.20
N VAL A 64 8.13 7.52 10.67
CA VAL A 64 8.38 8.48 9.57
C VAL A 64 9.31 9.61 10.02
N GLU A 65 9.15 10.02 11.27
CA GLU A 65 9.96 11.01 11.96
C GLU A 65 10.16 10.57 13.41
N ALA A 66 11.25 11.05 14.01
CA ALA A 66 11.43 10.96 15.45
C ALA A 66 10.34 11.75 16.20
N GLU A 67 9.99 11.33 17.42
CA GLU A 67 8.93 11.94 18.22
C GLU A 67 9.17 13.43 18.50
N ASP A 68 10.42 13.82 18.75
CA ASP A 68 10.84 15.20 19.03
C ASP A 68 10.72 16.12 17.81
N TRP A 69 10.73 15.57 16.60
CA TRP A 69 10.52 16.34 15.37
C TRP A 69 9.16 17.04 15.38
N TYR A 70 8.09 16.37 15.83
CA TYR A 70 6.73 16.94 15.84
C TYR A 70 6.64 18.12 16.82
N VAL A 71 7.27 18.01 17.98
CA VAL A 71 7.34 19.09 18.97
C VAL A 71 8.16 20.26 18.43
N THR A 72 9.35 19.97 17.90
CA THR A 72 10.30 20.96 17.37
C THR A 72 9.69 21.75 16.21
N ASN A 73 8.94 21.07 15.34
CA ASN A 73 8.28 21.68 14.18
C ASN A 73 6.84 22.14 14.50
N GLN A 74 6.43 22.18 15.77
CA GLN A 74 5.11 22.66 16.19
C GLN A 74 3.95 21.98 15.44
N VAL A 75 4.05 20.67 15.19
CA VAL A 75 2.99 19.85 14.61
C VAL A 75 2.19 19.23 15.76
N GLY A 76 0.94 19.67 15.92
CA GLY A 76 0.05 19.18 16.97
C GLY A 76 -0.45 17.76 16.67
N PHE A 77 0.36 16.75 16.98
CA PHE A 77 -0.04 15.35 16.87
C PHE A 77 -0.99 14.95 18.00
N ARG A 78 -2.11 14.31 17.64
CA ARG A 78 -3.09 13.74 18.57
C ARG A 78 -3.28 12.24 18.25
N PRO A 79 -2.62 11.33 18.98
CA PRO A 79 -2.86 9.89 18.85
C PRO A 79 -4.24 9.52 19.41
N SER A 80 -4.69 8.29 19.13
CA SER A 80 -5.95 7.73 19.63
C SER A 80 -7.16 8.66 19.45
N THR A 81 -7.15 9.47 18.39
CA THR A 81 -8.14 10.51 18.09
C THR A 81 -8.83 10.16 16.79
N ARG A 82 -10.00 9.53 16.90
CA ARG A 82 -10.85 9.19 15.75
C ARG A 82 -11.73 10.37 15.36
N VAL A 83 -11.72 10.73 14.08
CA VAL A 83 -12.69 11.66 13.49
C VAL A 83 -13.91 10.84 13.04
N VAL A 84 -15.10 11.22 13.50
CA VAL A 84 -16.36 10.50 13.25
C VAL A 84 -17.39 11.33 12.49
N GLY A 85 -17.16 12.64 12.35
CA GLY A 85 -18.02 13.54 11.58
C GLY A 85 -17.23 14.62 10.87
N LEU A 86 -17.72 15.03 9.71
CA LEU A 86 -17.19 16.11 8.88
C LEU A 86 -18.37 16.92 8.35
N ASP A 87 -18.37 18.21 8.64
CA ASP A 87 -19.27 19.21 8.06
C ASP A 87 -18.45 20.15 7.16
N PRO A 88 -18.52 19.97 5.84
CA PRO A 88 -17.82 20.84 4.90
C PRO A 88 -18.38 22.26 4.82
N HIS A 89 -19.63 22.52 5.22
CA HIS A 89 -20.21 23.86 5.14
C HIS A 89 -19.78 24.73 6.32
N GLU A 90 -19.77 24.17 7.52
CA GLU A 90 -19.37 24.86 8.75
C GLU A 90 -17.86 24.79 9.02
N HIS A 91 -17.10 24.10 8.16
CA HIS A 91 -15.68 23.80 8.32
C HIS A 91 -15.38 23.16 9.67
N ARG A 92 -16.13 22.10 10.01
CA ARG A 92 -16.02 21.43 11.32
C ARG A 92 -15.78 19.94 11.19
N LEU A 93 -14.94 19.41 12.08
CA LEU A 93 -14.83 17.98 12.35
C LEU A 93 -15.46 17.67 13.70
N THR A 94 -16.01 16.48 13.83
CA THR A 94 -16.45 15.90 15.10
C THR A 94 -15.54 14.72 15.43
N LEU A 95 -14.96 14.75 16.62
CA LEU A 95 -14.16 13.66 17.16
C LEU A 95 -15.04 12.66 17.91
N GLU A 96 -14.56 11.43 18.03
CA GLU A 96 -15.10 10.46 18.96
C GLU A 96 -15.09 11.06 20.39
N GLY A 97 -16.23 11.00 21.08
CA GLY A 97 -16.44 11.72 22.34
C GLY A 97 -17.11 13.10 22.22
N GLY A 98 -17.34 13.59 21.00
CA GLY A 98 -18.20 14.77 20.73
C GLY A 98 -17.48 16.12 20.68
N GLU A 99 -16.17 16.17 20.92
CA GLU A 99 -15.37 17.39 20.69
C GLU A 99 -15.47 17.81 19.21
N THR A 100 -15.54 19.12 18.95
CA THR A 100 -15.52 19.65 17.59
C THR A 100 -14.29 20.51 17.32
N LEU A 101 -13.72 20.37 16.13
CA LEU A 101 -12.55 21.13 15.66
C LEU A 101 -12.92 21.93 14.41
N ALA A 102 -12.62 23.22 14.39
CA ALA A 102 -12.70 24.05 13.19
C ALA A 102 -11.41 23.94 12.37
N TRP A 103 -11.50 24.18 11.06
CA TRP A 103 -10.36 24.15 10.15
C TRP A 103 -10.50 25.21 9.05
N ASP A 104 -9.37 25.63 8.47
CA ASP A 104 -9.34 26.47 7.26
C ASP A 104 -8.99 25.65 6.02
N ARG A 105 -8.20 24.57 6.19
CA ARG A 105 -7.94 23.53 5.16
C ARG A 105 -7.92 22.15 5.80
N LEU A 106 -8.41 21.15 5.08
CA LEU A 106 -8.52 19.77 5.56
C LEU A 106 -7.85 18.79 4.58
N LEU A 107 -7.02 17.90 5.10
CA LEU A 107 -6.51 16.75 4.36
C LEU A 107 -7.07 15.45 4.93
N LEU A 108 -7.71 14.65 4.08
CA LEU A 108 -8.16 13.30 4.36
C LEU A 108 -7.09 12.29 3.90
N ALA A 109 -6.31 11.79 4.85
CA ALA A 109 -5.25 10.79 4.68
C ALA A 109 -5.60 9.48 5.42
N THR A 110 -6.88 9.10 5.39
CA THR A 110 -7.44 7.97 6.16
C THR A 110 -7.01 6.58 5.67
N GLY A 111 -6.35 6.52 4.51
CA GLY A 111 -5.80 5.30 3.92
C GLY A 111 -6.87 4.22 3.67
N SER A 112 -6.45 2.96 3.80
CA SER A 112 -7.30 1.79 3.61
C SER A 112 -7.24 0.82 4.80
N SER A 113 -8.26 -0.02 4.91
CA SER A 113 -8.39 -1.13 5.86
C SER A 113 -8.36 -2.49 5.14
N PRO A 114 -7.89 -3.58 5.76
CA PRO A 114 -8.00 -4.92 5.18
C PRO A 114 -9.47 -5.29 4.89
N ARG A 115 -9.72 -5.91 3.74
CA ARG A 115 -11.01 -6.50 3.42
C ARG A 115 -11.25 -7.69 4.35
N ARG A 116 -12.33 -7.63 5.14
CA ARG A 116 -12.73 -8.72 6.04
C ARG A 116 -13.39 -9.85 5.23
N LEU A 117 -13.13 -11.10 5.61
CA LEU A 117 -13.83 -12.25 5.07
C LEU A 117 -15.25 -12.35 5.65
N GLY A 118 -16.22 -12.59 4.78
CA GLY A 118 -17.62 -12.84 5.15
C GLY A 118 -17.97 -14.33 5.14
N ILE A 119 -17.12 -15.18 5.73
CA ILE A 119 -17.32 -16.64 5.78
C ILE A 119 -17.44 -17.13 7.24
N PRO A 120 -18.10 -18.27 7.50
CA PRO A 120 -18.18 -18.83 8.85
C PRO A 120 -16.79 -19.08 9.46
N GLY A 121 -16.62 -18.70 10.73
CA GLY A 121 -15.38 -18.90 11.49
C GLY A 121 -14.30 -17.84 11.25
N ALA A 122 -14.56 -16.80 10.44
CA ALA A 122 -13.61 -15.70 10.20
C ALA A 122 -13.29 -14.83 11.44
N ASP A 123 -14.05 -15.00 12.52
CA ASP A 123 -13.92 -14.33 13.82
C ASP A 123 -13.27 -15.22 14.91
N LEU A 124 -12.90 -16.47 14.57
CA LEU A 124 -12.25 -17.38 15.51
C LEU A 124 -10.89 -16.86 15.97
N GLY A 125 -10.51 -17.20 17.21
CA GLY A 125 -9.18 -16.92 17.72
C GLY A 125 -8.10 -17.63 16.90
N GLY A 126 -7.09 -16.87 16.48
CA GLY A 126 -6.02 -17.31 15.58
C GLY A 126 -6.19 -16.83 14.13
N VAL A 127 -7.32 -16.20 13.79
CA VAL A 127 -7.50 -15.52 12.51
C VAL A 127 -6.97 -14.09 12.63
N HIS A 128 -6.01 -13.76 11.78
CA HIS A 128 -5.28 -12.51 11.80
C HIS A 128 -5.39 -11.77 10.47
N TYR A 129 -5.15 -10.47 10.55
CA TYR A 129 -5.00 -9.55 9.43
C TYR A 129 -3.72 -8.76 9.68
N LEU A 130 -3.11 -8.21 8.63
CA LEU A 130 -1.91 -7.39 8.76
C LEU A 130 -2.16 -6.03 8.13
N ARG A 131 -2.20 -4.98 8.96
CA ARG A 131 -2.18 -3.59 8.51
C ARG A 131 -1.41 -2.70 9.44
N THR A 132 -1.67 -2.81 10.74
CA THR A 132 -1.16 -1.93 11.78
C THR A 132 0.16 -2.44 12.37
N LEU A 133 0.87 -1.54 13.06
CA LEU A 133 2.06 -1.92 13.82
C LEU A 133 1.73 -2.99 14.87
N ASP A 134 0.59 -2.86 15.55
CA ASP A 134 0.11 -3.82 16.55
C ASP A 134 -0.19 -5.20 15.94
N ASP A 135 -0.78 -5.23 14.73
CA ASP A 135 -1.00 -6.49 14.00
C ASP A 135 0.32 -7.21 13.73
N SER A 136 1.33 -6.46 13.26
CA SER A 136 2.66 -7.00 12.94
C SER A 136 3.39 -7.50 14.19
N GLU A 137 3.31 -6.79 15.31
CA GLU A 137 3.88 -7.23 16.58
C GLU A 137 3.22 -8.50 17.12
N ALA A 138 1.88 -8.56 17.04
CA ALA A 138 1.15 -9.75 17.45
C ALA A 138 1.54 -10.96 16.58
N LEU A 139 1.60 -10.78 15.26
CA LEU A 139 2.04 -11.83 14.33
C LEU A 139 3.49 -12.25 14.57
N ARG A 140 4.40 -11.29 14.77
CA ARG A 140 5.80 -11.56 15.11
C ARG A 140 5.90 -12.43 16.36
N GLY A 141 5.16 -12.10 17.42
CA GLY A 141 5.13 -12.89 18.65
C GLY A 141 4.63 -14.33 18.46
N LEU A 142 3.75 -14.56 17.48
CA LEU A 142 3.17 -15.88 17.18
C LEU A 142 4.05 -16.73 16.24
N LEU A 143 4.74 -16.09 15.31
CA LEU A 143 5.55 -16.73 14.26
C LEU A 143 7.00 -16.95 14.69
N ASN A 144 7.51 -16.14 15.62
CA ASN A 144 8.86 -16.29 16.15
C ASN A 144 9.02 -17.61 16.90
N GLY A 145 10.11 -18.32 16.59
CA GLY A 145 10.40 -19.64 17.15
C GLY A 145 9.94 -20.81 16.27
N GLY A 146 9.19 -20.55 15.20
CA GLY A 146 8.81 -21.56 14.20
C GLY A 146 7.79 -22.59 14.69
N GLY A 147 7.59 -23.62 13.88
CA GLY A 147 6.77 -24.79 14.22
C GLY A 147 5.25 -24.55 14.24
N LYS A 148 4.76 -23.41 13.74
CA LYS A 148 3.33 -23.18 13.52
C LYS A 148 2.92 -23.59 12.12
N ARG A 149 1.68 -24.06 11.97
CA ARG A 149 1.01 -24.21 10.67
C ARG A 149 0.26 -22.92 10.36
N LEU A 150 0.85 -22.10 9.49
CA LEU A 150 0.25 -20.87 9.01
C LEU A 150 -0.44 -21.11 7.66
N VAL A 151 -1.74 -20.81 7.60
CA VAL A 151 -2.48 -20.75 6.33
C VAL A 151 -2.71 -19.29 5.96
N LEU A 152 -2.31 -18.91 4.75
CA LEU A 152 -2.62 -17.62 4.16
C LEU A 152 -3.78 -17.75 3.20
N ILE A 153 -4.78 -16.89 3.35
CA ILE A 153 -5.91 -16.78 2.41
C ILE A 153 -5.66 -15.55 1.54
N GLY A 154 -5.31 -15.78 0.28
CA GLY A 154 -4.91 -14.78 -0.71
C GLY A 154 -3.40 -14.72 -0.94
N SER A 155 -3.03 -14.59 -2.21
CA SER A 155 -1.63 -14.54 -2.71
C SER A 155 -1.26 -13.19 -3.31
N GLY A 156 -1.78 -12.10 -2.74
CA GLY A 156 -1.31 -10.74 -3.03
C GLY A 156 0.08 -10.47 -2.42
N TRP A 157 0.66 -9.30 -2.71
CA TRP A 157 1.99 -8.88 -2.25
C TRP A 157 2.22 -9.15 -0.76
N ILE A 158 1.34 -8.64 0.10
CA ILE A 158 1.47 -8.77 1.55
C ILE A 158 1.40 -10.25 1.97
N GLY A 159 0.50 -11.04 1.37
CA GLY A 159 0.39 -12.46 1.68
C GLY A 159 1.70 -13.19 1.35
N MET A 160 2.24 -12.96 0.17
CA MET A 160 3.47 -13.61 -0.27
C MET A 160 4.70 -13.16 0.54
N GLU A 161 4.79 -11.88 0.90
CA GLU A 161 5.83 -11.37 1.80
C GLU A 161 5.77 -12.03 3.19
N VAL A 162 4.58 -12.09 3.81
CA VAL A 162 4.43 -12.79 5.10
C VAL A 162 4.74 -14.28 4.95
N ALA A 163 4.32 -14.93 3.85
CA ALA A 163 4.64 -16.33 3.63
C ALA A 163 6.16 -16.57 3.57
N ALA A 164 6.90 -15.70 2.87
CA ALA A 164 8.36 -15.78 2.82
C ALA A 164 8.99 -15.57 4.20
N CYS A 165 8.54 -14.54 4.93
CA CYS A 165 9.00 -14.23 6.29
C CYS A 165 8.73 -15.39 7.26
N ALA A 166 7.48 -15.84 7.35
CA ALA A 166 7.04 -16.89 8.25
C ALA A 166 7.74 -18.22 7.97
N HIS A 167 7.93 -18.57 6.69
CA HIS A 167 8.65 -19.77 6.31
C HIS A 167 10.13 -19.70 6.72
N THR A 168 10.79 -18.54 6.49
CA THR A 168 12.17 -18.30 6.92
C THR A 168 12.33 -18.42 8.45
N LEU A 169 11.30 -18.06 9.22
CA LEU A 169 11.27 -18.24 10.67
C LEU A 169 11.01 -19.70 11.12
N GLY A 170 10.91 -20.65 10.20
CA GLY A 170 10.75 -22.08 10.48
C GLY A 170 9.31 -22.54 10.69
N ASN A 171 8.32 -21.83 10.11
CA ASN A 171 6.92 -22.24 10.15
C ASN A 171 6.53 -23.05 8.91
N ASP A 172 5.52 -23.92 9.06
CA ASP A 172 4.88 -24.63 7.96
C ASP A 172 3.86 -23.69 7.30
N VAL A 173 4.09 -23.33 6.05
CA VAL A 173 3.30 -22.30 5.36
C VAL A 173 2.53 -22.88 4.19
N VAL A 174 1.21 -22.65 4.19
CA VAL A 174 0.31 -22.94 3.07
C VAL A 174 -0.31 -21.64 2.58
N ILE A 175 -0.22 -21.35 1.28
CA ILE A 175 -0.97 -20.26 0.64
C ILE A 175 -2.14 -20.87 -0.12
N LEU A 176 -3.35 -20.36 0.15
CA LEU A 176 -4.57 -20.69 -0.55
C LEU A 176 -4.95 -19.51 -1.45
N GLU A 177 -5.01 -19.75 -2.75
CA GLU A 177 -5.39 -18.76 -3.75
C GLU A 177 -6.55 -19.28 -4.60
N ARG A 178 -7.53 -18.41 -4.82
CA ARG A 178 -8.69 -18.70 -5.66
C ARG A 178 -8.32 -18.65 -7.13
N ASP A 179 -7.50 -17.69 -7.53
CA ASP A 179 -7.08 -17.55 -8.91
C ASP A 179 -6.05 -18.64 -9.30
N PRO A 180 -5.85 -18.95 -10.59
CA PRO A 180 -4.92 -20.00 -11.01
C PRO A 180 -3.44 -19.67 -10.75
N ILE A 181 -3.09 -18.38 -10.79
CA ILE A 181 -1.72 -17.87 -10.71
C ILE A 181 -1.71 -16.67 -9.75
N PRO A 182 -0.80 -16.64 -8.76
CA PRO A 182 -0.68 -15.50 -7.86
C PRO A 182 -0.26 -14.24 -8.62
N LEU A 183 -0.70 -13.07 -8.16
CA LEU A 183 -0.32 -11.77 -8.74
C LEU A 183 -0.64 -11.57 -10.23
N ALA A 184 -1.36 -12.49 -10.88
CA ALA A 184 -1.66 -12.41 -12.32
C ALA A 184 -2.41 -11.11 -12.70
N ASN A 185 -3.29 -10.64 -11.82
CA ASN A 185 -3.98 -9.36 -12.02
C ASN A 185 -3.04 -8.15 -12.05
N ALA A 186 -1.88 -8.23 -11.39
CA ALA A 186 -0.90 -7.15 -11.31
C ALA A 186 0.20 -7.28 -12.37
N LEU A 187 0.69 -8.50 -12.63
CA LEU A 187 1.88 -8.75 -13.44
C LEU A 187 1.64 -9.59 -14.72
N GLY A 188 0.46 -10.20 -14.84
CA GLY A 188 0.19 -11.24 -15.85
C GLY A 188 0.75 -12.61 -15.45
N ASP A 189 0.32 -13.63 -16.20
CA ASP A 189 0.54 -15.05 -15.88
C ASP A 189 2.02 -15.43 -15.83
N GLU A 190 2.83 -14.94 -16.78
CA GLU A 190 4.25 -15.32 -16.91
C GLU A 190 5.07 -14.89 -15.69
N LEU A 191 4.89 -13.64 -15.24
CA LEU A 191 5.59 -13.11 -14.08
C LEU A 191 4.95 -13.57 -12.76
N GLY A 192 3.63 -13.74 -12.71
CA GLY A 192 2.95 -14.37 -11.57
C GLY A 192 3.45 -15.79 -11.31
N GLN A 193 3.67 -16.57 -12.39
CA GLN A 193 4.22 -17.92 -12.30
C GLN A 193 5.65 -17.93 -11.72
N MET A 194 6.48 -16.95 -12.06
CA MET A 194 7.81 -16.80 -11.46
C MET A 194 7.75 -16.64 -9.92
N PHE A 195 6.80 -15.85 -9.41
CA PHE A 195 6.57 -15.71 -7.97
C PHE A 195 6.00 -17.00 -7.36
N ALA A 196 5.11 -17.71 -8.06
CA ALA A 196 4.62 -19.01 -7.62
C ALA A 196 5.76 -20.03 -7.45
N ASP A 197 6.66 -20.08 -8.43
CA ASP A 197 7.80 -21.00 -8.43
C ASP A 197 8.82 -20.63 -7.36
N LEU A 198 9.10 -19.34 -7.17
CA LEU A 198 9.94 -18.86 -6.05
C LEU A 198 9.48 -19.42 -4.70
N HIS A 199 8.18 -19.34 -4.41
CA HIS A 199 7.65 -19.85 -3.14
C HIS A 199 7.73 -21.37 -3.03
N ARG A 200 7.43 -22.09 -4.10
CA ARG A 200 7.50 -23.56 -4.13
C ARG A 200 8.94 -24.07 -3.97
N GLU A 201 9.90 -23.42 -4.60
CA GLU A 201 11.33 -23.73 -4.49
C GLU A 201 11.85 -23.55 -3.07
N HIS A 202 11.30 -22.58 -2.34
CA HIS A 202 11.61 -22.39 -0.92
C HIS A 202 10.79 -23.30 0.01
N GLY A 203 9.90 -24.16 -0.49
CA GLY A 203 9.16 -25.12 0.34
C GLY A 203 7.80 -24.63 0.84
N VAL A 204 7.32 -23.47 0.40
CA VAL A 204 5.94 -23.02 0.69
C VAL A 204 4.95 -23.84 -0.14
N VAL A 205 3.90 -24.35 0.51
CA VAL A 205 2.83 -25.08 -0.18
C VAL A 205 1.85 -24.08 -0.77
N LEU A 206 1.95 -23.84 -2.07
CA LEU A 206 1.03 -22.95 -2.80
C LEU A 206 -0.06 -23.76 -3.51
N ARG A 207 -1.30 -23.61 -3.04
CA ARG A 207 -2.51 -24.20 -3.64
C ARG A 207 -3.33 -23.11 -4.34
N THR A 208 -3.40 -23.18 -5.66
CA THR A 208 -4.16 -22.25 -6.49
C THR A 208 -5.46 -22.90 -6.97
N SER A 209 -6.38 -22.10 -7.52
CA SER A 209 -7.70 -22.57 -7.95
C SER A 209 -8.51 -23.26 -6.84
N VAL A 210 -8.38 -22.77 -5.60
CA VAL A 210 -9.12 -23.29 -4.44
C VAL A 210 -9.99 -22.21 -3.82
N ASP A 211 -11.24 -22.55 -3.54
CA ASP A 211 -12.16 -21.70 -2.79
C ASP A 211 -12.16 -22.08 -1.31
N VAL A 212 -12.10 -21.08 -0.43
CA VAL A 212 -12.27 -21.25 1.02
C VAL A 212 -13.73 -21.04 1.40
N GLU A 213 -14.37 -22.06 1.96
CA GLU A 213 -15.78 -22.00 2.36
C GLU A 213 -15.97 -21.53 3.80
N SER A 214 -15.10 -21.96 4.71
CA SER A 214 -15.17 -21.61 6.13
C SER A 214 -13.86 -21.86 6.86
N ILE A 215 -13.76 -21.39 8.10
CA ILE A 215 -12.67 -21.69 9.01
C ILE A 215 -13.23 -22.58 10.13
N ALA A 216 -12.65 -23.77 10.29
CA ALA A 216 -13.04 -24.72 11.32
C ALA A 216 -12.41 -24.32 12.66
N GLY A 217 -13.14 -24.57 13.75
CA GLY A 217 -12.66 -24.30 15.10
C GLY A 217 -13.31 -25.15 16.17
N THR A 218 -12.67 -25.18 17.34
CA THR A 218 -13.15 -25.84 18.56
C THR A 218 -12.96 -24.88 19.71
N GLU A 219 -13.98 -24.73 20.58
CA GLU A 219 -13.93 -23.81 21.73
C GLU A 219 -13.53 -22.36 21.36
N GLY A 220 -13.97 -21.88 20.19
CA GLY A 220 -13.69 -20.51 19.71
C GLY A 220 -12.27 -20.30 19.17
N ARG A 221 -11.46 -21.35 19.03
CA ARG A 221 -10.11 -21.32 18.45
C ARG A 221 -10.10 -22.08 17.13
N LEU A 222 -9.40 -21.54 16.14
CA LEU A 222 -9.30 -22.20 14.84
C LEU A 222 -8.50 -23.51 14.94
N THR A 223 -8.84 -24.47 14.07
CA THR A 223 -8.13 -25.74 13.93
C THR A 223 -7.77 -26.05 12.46
N GLY A 224 -8.38 -25.35 11.50
CA GLY A 224 -8.09 -25.51 10.08
C GLY A 224 -8.97 -24.64 9.19
N VAL A 225 -8.67 -24.65 7.89
CA VAL A 225 -9.42 -23.97 6.84
C VAL A 225 -10.13 -25.00 5.99
N VAL A 226 -11.44 -24.83 5.79
CA VAL A 226 -12.27 -25.73 5.00
C VAL A 226 -12.38 -25.21 3.57
N LEU A 227 -11.94 -26.02 2.61
CA LEU A 227 -12.02 -25.73 1.19
C LEU A 227 -13.35 -26.19 0.60
N ALA A 228 -13.69 -25.66 -0.57
CA ALA A 228 -14.78 -26.17 -1.37
C ALA A 228 -14.61 -27.67 -1.64
N GLY A 229 -15.68 -28.43 -1.41
CA GLY A 229 -15.66 -29.90 -1.45
C GLY A 229 -15.32 -30.59 -0.12
N GLY A 230 -15.12 -29.82 0.96
CA GLY A 230 -15.05 -30.33 2.34
C GLY A 230 -13.68 -30.77 2.82
N GLU A 231 -12.62 -30.59 2.02
CA GLU A 231 -11.24 -30.82 2.48
C GLU A 231 -10.89 -29.80 3.58
N VAL A 232 -10.19 -30.26 4.63
CA VAL A 232 -9.71 -29.41 5.71
C VAL A 232 -8.19 -29.30 5.66
N VAL A 233 -7.67 -28.08 5.51
CA VAL A 233 -6.26 -27.75 5.64
C VAL A 233 -5.98 -27.40 7.11
N PRO A 234 -5.22 -28.22 7.87
CA PRO A 234 -4.97 -27.95 9.28
C PRO A 234 -4.16 -26.66 9.47
N ALA A 235 -4.52 -25.86 10.48
CA ALA A 235 -3.89 -24.57 10.74
C ALA A 235 -3.85 -24.29 12.25
N ASP A 236 -2.80 -23.60 12.70
CA ASP A 236 -2.73 -22.99 14.03
C ASP A 236 -2.98 -21.48 13.96
N LEU A 237 -2.67 -20.88 12.81
CA LEU A 237 -2.84 -19.48 12.49
C LEU A 237 -3.40 -19.34 11.08
N VAL A 238 -4.28 -18.37 10.88
CA VAL A 238 -4.73 -17.94 9.55
C VAL A 238 -4.36 -16.47 9.37
N LEU A 239 -3.71 -16.11 8.27
CA LEU A 239 -3.58 -14.71 7.85
C LEU A 239 -4.45 -14.46 6.63
N VAL A 240 -5.32 -13.45 6.72
CA VAL A 240 -6.19 -13.05 5.62
C VAL A 240 -5.59 -11.87 4.86
N GLY A 241 -5.35 -12.05 3.57
CA GLY A 241 -4.73 -11.08 2.66
C GLY A 241 -5.50 -10.93 1.34
N VAL A 242 -6.80 -10.68 1.41
CA VAL A 242 -7.71 -10.66 0.22
C VAL A 242 -8.00 -9.24 -0.32
N GLY A 243 -7.03 -8.33 -0.15
CA GLY A 243 -7.10 -6.94 -0.61
C GLY A 243 -7.56 -5.95 0.45
N ALA A 244 -7.62 -4.68 0.06
CA ALA A 244 -7.96 -3.56 0.93
C ALA A 244 -9.25 -2.85 0.49
N ILE A 245 -9.78 -2.03 1.39
CA ILE A 245 -10.93 -1.15 1.17
C ILE A 245 -10.53 0.27 1.61
N PRO A 246 -10.68 1.30 0.77
CA PRO A 246 -10.36 2.67 1.15
C PRO A 246 -11.32 3.16 2.25
N ASN A 247 -10.79 3.88 3.25
CA ASN A 247 -11.55 4.38 4.39
C ASN A 247 -12.28 5.69 4.03
N VAL A 248 -13.34 5.58 3.22
CA VAL A 248 -14.06 6.70 2.61
C VAL A 248 -15.25 7.22 3.42
N GLY A 249 -15.68 6.52 4.47
CA GLY A 249 -16.96 6.79 5.14
C GLY A 249 -17.14 8.22 5.67
N LEU A 250 -16.06 8.89 6.09
CA LEU A 250 -16.10 10.30 6.49
C LEU A 250 -16.44 11.23 5.30
N ALA A 251 -15.86 10.96 4.14
CA ALA A 251 -16.08 11.73 2.92
C ALA A 251 -17.47 11.48 2.33
N GLU A 252 -17.91 10.21 2.30
CA GLU A 252 -19.26 9.83 1.84
C GLU A 252 -20.35 10.50 2.69
N ALA A 253 -20.24 10.42 4.02
CA ALA A 253 -21.18 11.04 4.94
C ALA A 253 -21.21 12.57 4.83
N ALA A 254 -20.08 13.17 4.44
CA ALA A 254 -19.94 14.61 4.19
C ALA A 254 -20.41 15.05 2.79
N GLY A 255 -20.86 14.12 1.94
CA GLY A 255 -21.33 14.43 0.58
C GLY A 255 -20.22 14.73 -0.43
N LEU A 256 -18.98 14.30 -0.16
CA LEU A 256 -17.89 14.37 -1.13
C LEU A 256 -18.04 13.29 -2.20
N GLU A 257 -17.51 13.53 -3.39
CA GLU A 257 -17.52 12.55 -4.48
C GLU A 257 -16.60 11.36 -4.14
N VAL A 258 -17.15 10.15 -4.22
CA VAL A 258 -16.47 8.89 -3.89
C VAL A 258 -16.76 7.86 -4.98
N ASP A 259 -15.70 7.25 -5.49
CA ASP A 259 -15.74 6.14 -6.45
C ASP A 259 -14.49 5.29 -6.21
N ASN A 260 -14.62 4.13 -5.54
CA ASN A 260 -13.48 3.31 -5.11
C ASN A 260 -12.35 4.17 -4.52
N GLY A 261 -12.67 5.03 -3.55
CA GLY A 261 -11.77 6.06 -3.03
C GLY A 261 -12.38 7.47 -3.13
N ILE A 262 -11.82 8.44 -2.40
CA ILE A 262 -12.25 9.84 -2.48
C ILE A 262 -11.76 10.40 -3.81
N VAL A 263 -12.68 10.87 -4.65
CA VAL A 263 -12.34 11.40 -5.98
C VAL A 263 -11.63 12.74 -5.81
N VAL A 264 -10.44 12.85 -6.40
CA VAL A 264 -9.66 14.09 -6.42
C VAL A 264 -9.14 14.44 -7.81
N ASN A 265 -8.91 15.73 -8.05
CA ASN A 265 -8.23 16.21 -9.26
C ASN A 265 -6.71 16.01 -9.18
N GLU A 266 -5.97 16.51 -10.18
CA GLU A 266 -4.51 16.44 -10.26
C GLU A 266 -3.79 17.20 -9.13
N SER A 267 -4.47 18.14 -8.47
CA SER A 267 -3.97 18.86 -7.30
C SER A 267 -4.34 18.17 -5.98
N LEU A 268 -4.91 16.96 -6.04
CA LEU A 268 -5.41 16.20 -4.90
C LEU A 268 -6.55 16.88 -4.12
N GLN A 269 -7.24 17.83 -4.76
CA GLN A 269 -8.42 18.51 -4.22
C GLN A 269 -9.67 17.67 -4.51
N THR A 270 -10.54 17.54 -3.50
CA THR A 270 -11.82 16.82 -3.59
C THR A 270 -12.88 17.66 -4.33
N SER A 271 -14.13 17.20 -4.33
CA SER A 271 -15.28 18.00 -4.80
C SER A 271 -15.54 19.26 -3.95
N HIS A 272 -14.89 19.41 -2.78
CA HIS A 272 -14.91 20.63 -1.97
C HIS A 272 -13.56 21.38 -2.07
N PRO A 273 -13.56 22.71 -2.31
CA PRO A 273 -12.34 23.46 -2.62
C PRO A 273 -11.31 23.51 -1.47
N ASP A 274 -11.76 23.36 -0.23
CA ASP A 274 -10.90 23.43 0.95
C ASP A 274 -10.56 22.05 1.55
N ILE A 275 -10.99 20.96 0.90
CA ILE A 275 -10.76 19.58 1.35
C ILE A 275 -9.95 18.83 0.28
N TYR A 276 -8.89 18.16 0.73
CA TYR A 276 -7.94 17.40 -0.07
C TYR A 276 -7.93 15.94 0.39
N ALA A 277 -7.48 15.02 -0.45
CA ALA A 277 -7.25 13.63 -0.06
C ALA A 277 -5.96 13.07 -0.65
N ALA A 278 -5.22 12.27 0.13
CA ALA A 278 -3.93 11.71 -0.30
C ALA A 278 -3.67 10.30 0.28
N GLY A 279 -2.76 9.56 -0.37
CA GLY A 279 -2.44 8.17 -0.03
C GLY A 279 -3.51 7.19 -0.53
N ASP A 280 -3.59 6.00 0.09
CA ASP A 280 -4.39 4.87 -0.40
C ASP A 280 -5.89 5.17 -0.58
N VAL A 281 -6.42 6.21 0.11
CA VAL A 281 -7.83 6.60 0.05
C VAL A 281 -8.17 7.41 -1.21
N ALA A 282 -7.18 8.07 -1.82
CA ALA A 282 -7.41 9.02 -2.91
C ALA A 282 -7.53 8.30 -4.26
N ASN A 283 -8.67 8.49 -4.93
CA ASN A 283 -8.85 8.16 -6.34
C ASN A 283 -8.51 9.39 -7.18
N ALA A 284 -7.23 9.53 -7.52
CA ALA A 284 -6.68 10.73 -8.14
C ALA A 284 -6.72 10.69 -9.66
N TYR A 285 -7.04 11.82 -10.30
CA TYR A 285 -6.78 11.98 -11.72
C TYR A 285 -5.28 12.10 -11.95
N HIS A 286 -4.70 11.20 -12.73
CA HIS A 286 -3.27 11.18 -13.03
C HIS A 286 -2.98 11.82 -14.39
N PRO A 287 -2.27 12.96 -14.47
CA PRO A 287 -2.07 13.70 -15.72
C PRO A 287 -1.33 12.94 -16.82
N VAL A 288 -0.30 12.16 -16.46
CA VAL A 288 0.48 11.35 -17.43
C VAL A 288 -0.37 10.24 -18.04
N ALA A 289 -1.05 9.43 -17.22
CA ALA A 289 -1.88 8.32 -17.69
C ALA A 289 -3.26 8.77 -18.21
N ARG A 290 -3.66 10.02 -17.96
CA ARG A 290 -4.97 10.62 -18.31
C ARG A 290 -6.15 9.79 -17.84
N MET A 291 -6.03 9.18 -16.67
CA MET A 291 -7.06 8.36 -16.06
C MET A 291 -7.05 8.51 -14.55
N ARG A 292 -8.14 8.05 -13.94
CA ARG A 292 -8.24 7.96 -12.49
C ARG A 292 -7.50 6.72 -11.99
N LEU A 293 -6.68 6.91 -10.96
CA LEU A 293 -5.90 5.86 -10.32
C LEU A 293 -6.01 5.99 -8.81
N ARG A 294 -6.32 4.87 -8.15
CA ARG A 294 -6.09 4.72 -6.72
C ARG A 294 -4.91 3.79 -6.51
N SER A 295 -3.85 4.33 -5.91
CA SER A 295 -2.58 3.63 -5.70
C SER A 295 -2.36 3.36 -4.22
N GLU A 296 -2.17 2.10 -3.85
CA GLU A 296 -1.99 1.63 -2.46
C GLU A 296 -0.51 1.40 -2.12
N HIS A 297 0.35 2.29 -2.61
CA HIS A 297 1.80 2.12 -2.54
C HIS A 297 2.46 3.20 -1.68
N TRP A 298 3.57 2.81 -1.04
CA TRP A 298 4.35 3.68 -0.15
C TRP A 298 4.74 5.01 -0.81
N ALA A 299 5.23 4.98 -2.06
CA ALA A 299 5.64 6.19 -2.77
C ALA A 299 4.48 7.12 -3.10
N ASN A 300 3.30 6.55 -3.39
CA ASN A 300 2.08 7.34 -3.59
C ASN A 300 1.70 8.10 -2.31
N ALA A 301 1.79 7.47 -1.14
CA ALA A 301 1.55 8.14 0.14
C ALA A 301 2.61 9.21 0.43
N LEU A 302 3.90 8.92 0.23
CA LEU A 302 4.99 9.88 0.43
C LEU A 302 4.82 11.13 -0.44
N HIS A 303 4.70 10.94 -1.75
CA HIS A 303 4.64 12.05 -2.70
C HIS A 303 3.28 12.74 -2.70
N GLY A 304 2.19 11.98 -2.56
CA GLY A 304 0.82 12.51 -2.51
C GLY A 304 0.58 13.36 -1.28
N GLY A 305 1.10 12.96 -0.11
CA GLY A 305 1.03 13.78 1.10
C GLY A 305 1.68 15.15 0.92
N SER A 306 2.91 15.18 0.41
CA SER A 306 3.62 16.43 0.15
C SER A 306 2.98 17.28 -0.95
N ALA A 307 2.42 16.66 -2.01
CA ALA A 307 1.70 17.37 -3.07
C ALA A 307 0.42 18.02 -2.54
N ALA A 308 -0.36 17.31 -1.72
CA ALA A 308 -1.58 17.86 -1.12
C ALA A 308 -1.26 19.04 -0.19
N ALA A 309 -0.18 18.98 0.59
CA ALA A 309 0.27 20.08 1.43
C ALA A 309 0.54 21.37 0.62
N ARG A 310 1.27 21.25 -0.51
CA ARG A 310 1.50 22.39 -1.42
C ARG A 310 0.19 22.93 -2.01
N ALA A 311 -0.73 22.06 -2.37
CA ALA A 311 -2.04 22.47 -2.88
C ALA A 311 -2.88 23.19 -1.82
N MET A 312 -2.87 22.72 -0.56
CA MET A 312 -3.52 23.39 0.58
C MET A 312 -2.99 24.82 0.81
N LEU A 313 -1.71 25.06 0.49
CA LEU A 313 -1.08 26.39 0.54
C LEU A 313 -1.46 27.30 -0.65
N GLY A 314 -2.27 26.81 -1.60
CA GLY A 314 -2.68 27.54 -2.79
C GLY A 314 -1.62 27.58 -3.89
N GLN A 315 -0.59 26.72 -3.81
CA GLN A 315 0.39 26.60 -4.88
C GLN A 315 -0.21 25.87 -6.09
N ALA A 316 0.32 26.14 -7.29
CA ALA A 316 -0.01 25.36 -8.48
C ALA A 316 0.68 23.99 -8.39
N VAL A 317 -0.11 22.93 -8.28
CA VAL A 317 0.37 21.54 -8.14
C VAL A 317 -0.21 20.67 -9.24
N SER A 318 0.58 19.72 -9.73
CA SER A 318 0.14 18.63 -10.58
C SER A 318 0.78 17.35 -10.05
N PHE A 319 -0.01 16.42 -9.52
CA PHE A 319 0.46 15.15 -9.01
C PHE A 319 0.66 14.17 -10.16
N ASP A 320 1.87 14.16 -10.71
CA ASP A 320 2.26 13.39 -11.90
C ASP A 320 3.42 12.40 -11.65
N ALA A 321 3.68 12.11 -10.37
CA ALA A 321 4.67 11.13 -9.96
C ALA A 321 4.31 9.74 -10.51
N ILE A 322 5.23 9.13 -11.25
CA ILE A 322 5.03 7.78 -11.78
C ILE A 322 4.84 6.81 -10.61
N PRO A 323 3.77 5.99 -10.57
CA PRO A 323 3.54 5.08 -9.46
C PRO A 323 4.72 4.12 -9.28
N TYR A 324 5.13 3.95 -8.03
CA TYR A 324 6.27 3.13 -7.65
C TYR A 324 5.95 2.26 -6.44
N PHE A 325 6.39 1.00 -6.46
CA PHE A 325 6.42 0.13 -5.29
C PHE A 325 7.51 -0.92 -5.41
N TYR A 326 7.76 -1.62 -4.31
CA TYR A 326 8.72 -2.70 -4.23
C TYR A 326 8.18 -3.85 -3.38
N THR A 327 8.79 -5.01 -3.52
CA THR A 327 8.56 -6.19 -2.69
C THR A 327 9.85 -6.95 -2.51
N ASP A 328 10.01 -7.55 -1.32
CA ASP A 328 11.14 -8.39 -0.97
C ASP A 328 10.59 -9.72 -0.47
N GLN A 329 10.96 -10.80 -1.15
CA GLN A 329 10.46 -12.15 -0.88
C GLN A 329 11.63 -13.14 -1.01
N PHE A 330 12.05 -13.72 0.10
CA PHE A 330 13.27 -14.52 0.17
C PHE A 330 14.50 -13.75 -0.35
N ASN A 331 15.17 -14.28 -1.38
CA ASN A 331 16.32 -13.68 -2.05
C ASN A 331 15.94 -12.86 -3.29
N LEU A 332 14.65 -12.61 -3.53
CA LEU A 332 14.17 -11.79 -4.62
C LEU A 332 13.77 -10.41 -4.11
N GLY A 333 14.46 -9.39 -4.60
CA GLY A 333 14.00 -8.01 -4.56
C GLY A 333 13.41 -7.61 -5.90
N MET A 334 12.26 -6.96 -5.88
CA MET A 334 11.61 -6.44 -7.07
C MET A 334 11.10 -5.03 -6.83
N GLU A 335 11.32 -4.19 -7.83
CA GLU A 335 10.81 -2.84 -7.90
C GLU A 335 9.98 -2.66 -9.17
N TYR A 336 8.90 -1.91 -9.07
CA TYR A 336 7.94 -1.67 -10.16
C TYR A 336 7.65 -0.20 -10.28
N SER A 337 7.75 0.32 -11.51
CA SER A 337 7.44 1.70 -11.87
C SER A 337 6.45 1.74 -13.03
N GLY A 338 5.29 2.37 -12.86
CA GLY A 338 4.35 2.66 -13.95
C GLY A 338 2.88 2.37 -13.67
N PHE A 339 2.09 2.27 -14.73
CA PHE A 339 0.63 2.27 -14.66
C PHE A 339 0.04 0.86 -14.85
N GLY A 340 -0.23 0.16 -13.74
CA GLY A 340 -0.81 -1.18 -13.74
C GLY A 340 -2.02 -1.37 -14.67
N PRO A 341 -3.03 -0.48 -14.68
CA PRO A 341 -4.17 -0.64 -15.59
C PRO A 341 -3.81 -0.64 -17.09
N LEU A 342 -2.71 0.00 -17.48
CA LEU A 342 -2.25 0.07 -18.86
C LEU A 342 -1.45 -1.16 -19.30
N THR A 343 -1.05 -2.05 -18.38
CA THR A 343 -0.31 -3.27 -18.72
C THR A 343 -1.20 -4.35 -19.32
N ARG A 344 -2.54 -4.24 -19.17
CA ARG A 344 -3.48 -5.22 -19.69
C ARG A 344 -3.45 -5.24 -21.22
N GLY A 345 -3.04 -6.38 -21.78
CA GLY A 345 -2.91 -6.55 -23.23
C GLY A 345 -1.70 -5.84 -23.84
N ALA A 346 -0.78 -5.34 -23.01
CA ALA A 346 0.49 -4.78 -23.45
C ALA A 346 1.48 -5.91 -23.81
N ASP A 347 2.38 -5.62 -24.75
CA ASP A 347 3.48 -6.52 -25.10
C ASP A 347 4.53 -6.50 -23.99
N LEU A 348 5.09 -7.66 -23.66
CA LEU A 348 6.11 -7.80 -22.62
C LEU A 348 7.50 -7.95 -23.26
N VAL A 349 8.41 -7.05 -22.88
CA VAL A 349 9.81 -7.06 -23.33
C VAL A 349 10.71 -7.29 -22.13
N PHE A 350 11.62 -8.26 -22.24
CA PHE A 350 12.59 -8.58 -21.19
C PHE A 350 13.99 -8.11 -21.58
N ARG A 351 14.71 -7.61 -20.58
CA ARG A 351 16.12 -7.21 -20.65
C ARG A 351 16.88 -7.87 -19.52
N GLY A 352 17.86 -8.72 -19.82
CA GLY A 352 18.65 -9.44 -18.81
C GLY A 352 18.32 -10.93 -18.75
N ASN A 353 18.72 -11.60 -17.66
CA ASN A 353 18.59 -13.05 -17.50
C ASN A 353 17.39 -13.43 -16.62
N ARG A 354 16.39 -14.04 -17.25
CA ARG A 354 15.19 -14.54 -16.57
C ARG A 354 15.45 -15.78 -15.72
N GLY A 355 16.37 -16.65 -16.13
CA GLY A 355 16.71 -17.88 -15.40
C GLY A 355 17.33 -17.60 -14.03
N ASP A 356 18.15 -16.55 -13.96
CA ASP A 356 18.82 -16.12 -12.73
C ASP A 356 17.97 -15.15 -11.89
N ARG A 357 16.75 -14.80 -12.36
CA ARG A 357 15.92 -13.73 -11.78
C ARG A 357 16.68 -12.41 -11.64
N GLU A 358 17.42 -12.05 -12.68
CA GLU A 358 18.17 -10.78 -12.79
C GLU A 358 17.82 -10.11 -14.13
N PHE A 359 16.71 -9.39 -14.16
CA PHE A 359 16.17 -8.81 -15.39
C PHE A 359 15.28 -7.60 -15.13
N ILE A 360 14.98 -6.86 -16.20
CA ILE A 360 13.93 -5.84 -16.26
C ILE A 360 12.87 -6.30 -17.26
N ALA A 361 11.61 -6.28 -16.86
CA ALA A 361 10.47 -6.46 -17.73
C ALA A 361 9.81 -5.10 -18.03
N PHE A 362 9.44 -4.86 -19.28
CA PHE A 362 8.76 -3.65 -19.73
C PHE A 362 7.43 -4.01 -20.38
N TRP A 363 6.36 -3.32 -20.00
CA TRP A 363 5.07 -3.42 -20.68
C TRP A 363 4.94 -2.30 -21.70
N LEU A 364 4.66 -2.67 -22.95
CA LEU A 364 4.50 -1.76 -24.07
C LEU A 364 3.04 -1.74 -24.52
N ALA A 365 2.34 -0.62 -24.28
CA ALA A 365 1.02 -0.39 -24.83
C ALA A 365 1.15 0.41 -26.12
N ALA A 366 0.78 -0.19 -27.26
CA ALA A 366 0.94 0.42 -28.59
C ALA A 366 2.38 0.91 -28.85
N GLY A 367 3.38 0.13 -28.43
CA GLY A 367 4.81 0.43 -28.59
C GLY A 367 5.40 1.39 -27.56
N THR A 368 4.59 2.01 -26.69
CA THR A 368 5.03 2.93 -25.64
C THR A 368 5.19 2.21 -24.31
N VAL A 369 6.28 2.45 -23.60
CA VAL A 369 6.51 1.88 -22.25
C VAL A 369 5.49 2.49 -21.27
N VAL A 370 4.64 1.67 -20.67
CA VAL A 370 3.65 2.09 -19.66
C VAL A 370 3.99 1.64 -18.24
N ALA A 371 4.86 0.64 -18.13
CA ALA A 371 5.44 0.19 -16.88
C ALA A 371 6.77 -0.54 -17.10
N GLY A 372 7.59 -0.59 -16.06
CA GLY A 372 8.75 -1.45 -15.96
C GLY A 372 8.88 -2.07 -14.57
N MET A 373 9.45 -3.27 -14.52
CA MET A 373 9.69 -4.03 -13.31
C MET A 373 11.10 -4.62 -13.34
N ASN A 374 11.95 -4.22 -12.41
CA ASN A 374 13.29 -4.74 -12.24
C ASN A 374 13.33 -5.77 -11.10
N VAL A 375 13.91 -6.94 -11.36
CA VAL A 375 14.08 -8.04 -10.41
C VAL A 375 15.57 -8.24 -10.20
N ASN A 376 16.03 -8.05 -8.96
CA ASN A 376 17.44 -8.08 -8.54
C ASN A 376 18.40 -7.21 -9.37
N VAL A 377 17.88 -6.27 -10.14
CA VAL A 377 18.63 -5.25 -10.87
C VAL A 377 18.35 -3.92 -10.18
N TRP A 378 19.39 -3.23 -9.75
CA TRP A 378 19.29 -2.03 -8.92
C TRP A 378 19.68 -0.77 -9.71
N ASP A 379 19.38 0.40 -9.16
CA ASP A 379 19.79 1.71 -9.71
C ASP A 379 19.26 2.01 -11.13
N VAL A 380 18.14 1.40 -11.53
CA VAL A 380 17.51 1.59 -12.86
C VAL A 380 16.18 2.35 -12.83
N ASN A 381 15.59 2.59 -11.65
CA ASN A 381 14.25 3.17 -11.52
C ASN A 381 14.10 4.53 -12.21
N GLU A 382 15.08 5.43 -12.08
CA GLU A 382 15.00 6.74 -12.72
C GLU A 382 14.92 6.62 -14.25
N ALA A 383 15.71 5.72 -14.84
CA ALA A 383 15.69 5.46 -16.28
C ALA A 383 14.38 4.81 -16.72
N VAL A 384 13.86 3.85 -15.96
CA VAL A 384 12.55 3.21 -16.23
C VAL A 384 11.43 4.25 -16.17
N GLN A 385 11.39 5.08 -15.13
CA GLN A 385 10.38 6.14 -14.99
C GLN A 385 10.52 7.22 -16.07
N ALA A 386 11.74 7.51 -16.55
CA ALA A 386 11.95 8.41 -17.67
C ALA A 386 11.34 7.85 -18.96
N LEU A 387 11.49 6.55 -19.24
CA LEU A 387 10.85 5.88 -20.37
C LEU A 387 9.32 5.94 -20.28
N VAL A 388 8.75 5.64 -19.11
CA VAL A 388 7.30 5.72 -18.87
C VAL A 388 6.78 7.15 -19.06
N ARG A 389 7.48 8.14 -18.49
CA ARG A 389 7.10 9.56 -18.58
C ARG A 389 7.20 10.09 -20.01
N ARG A 390 8.16 9.61 -20.81
CA ARG A 390 8.37 10.05 -22.19
C ARG A 390 7.17 9.76 -23.08
N GLY A 391 6.46 8.65 -22.84
CA GLY A 391 5.18 8.36 -23.50
C GLY A 391 5.25 8.22 -25.03
N THR A 392 6.42 7.90 -25.58
CA THR A 392 6.65 7.73 -27.02
C THR A 392 7.00 6.28 -27.35
N PRO A 393 6.68 5.81 -28.59
CA PRO A 393 7.06 4.47 -29.02
C PRO A 393 8.57 4.24 -28.95
N VAL A 394 8.96 3.03 -28.56
CA VAL A 394 10.36 2.59 -28.48
C VAL A 394 10.63 1.41 -29.40
N ASP A 395 11.89 1.19 -29.75
CA ASP A 395 12.31 -0.03 -30.45
C ASP A 395 12.45 -1.18 -29.43
N PRO A 396 11.60 -2.23 -29.51
CA PRO A 396 11.65 -3.35 -28.55
C PRO A 396 12.99 -4.10 -28.56
N GLY A 397 13.68 -4.16 -29.71
CA GLY A 397 14.97 -4.81 -29.83
C GLY A 397 16.06 -4.05 -29.06
N ARG A 398 16.07 -2.71 -29.17
CA ARG A 398 16.99 -1.86 -28.41
C ARG A 398 16.68 -1.86 -26.91
N LEU A 399 15.40 -1.93 -26.54
CA LEU A 399 14.97 -2.01 -25.14
C LEU A 399 15.46 -3.31 -24.47
N ALA A 400 15.36 -4.43 -25.19
CA ALA A 400 15.82 -5.75 -24.74
C ALA A 400 17.36 -5.88 -24.68
N ASP A 401 18.10 -5.11 -25.50
CA ASP A 401 19.55 -5.23 -25.63
C ASP A 401 20.30 -4.61 -24.44
N GLY A 402 20.84 -5.48 -23.58
CA GLY A 402 21.65 -5.13 -22.41
C GLY A 402 22.85 -4.20 -22.69
N SER A 403 23.35 -4.15 -23.92
CA SER A 403 24.46 -3.28 -24.33
C SER A 403 24.05 -1.85 -24.66
N VAL A 404 22.76 -1.60 -24.87
CA VAL A 404 22.20 -0.26 -25.13
C VAL A 404 21.79 0.37 -23.79
N PRO A 405 22.34 1.53 -23.39
CA PRO A 405 21.88 2.27 -22.22
C PRO A 405 20.38 2.62 -22.29
N LEU A 406 19.65 2.50 -21.18
CA LEU A 406 18.19 2.74 -21.15
C LEU A 406 17.80 4.17 -21.56
N ASP A 407 18.65 5.16 -21.28
CA ASP A 407 18.46 6.56 -21.67
C ASP A 407 18.66 6.80 -23.18
N ALA A 408 19.31 5.87 -23.88
CA ALA A 408 19.54 5.90 -25.31
C ALA A 408 18.47 5.15 -26.12
N VAL A 409 17.52 4.45 -25.46
CA VAL A 409 16.47 3.65 -26.11
C VAL A 409 15.42 4.50 -26.80
#